data_AF-A0A9D9HEF3-F1
#
_entry.id   AF-A0A9D9HEF3-F1
#
_cell.length_a   1.000
_cell.length_b   1.000
_cell.length_c   1.000
_cell.angle_alpha   90.00
_cell.angle_beta   90.00
_cell.angle_gamma   90.00
#
_symmetry.space_group_name_H-M   'P 1'
#
loop_
_entity.id
_entity.type
_entity.pdbx_description
1 polymer ?
#
loop_
_entity_poly.entity_id
_entity_poly.type
_entity_poly.pdbx_seq_one_letter_code
_entity_poly.pdbx_strand_id
1 'polypeptide(L)'
;MWKYLIEKEFKQFFRDPGLPRMAVMFPILMILVFPFAVSMDIRNINLVVVDNSMSMESARLIETCTASGYFRLVTGCRSAYEAQKMMDDNKADAIITIDSGFEKDTGNGSGFPVGIKINTVNGTKGSLGSQYILSCIRKYMEGNGAGQEAGATAAPQIEVSEKYYFNEYMDYKLFMVPALIVIAITMITAFLPALNIVSEKETGTIEQINVTPVSKTAFIVCKMIPYWAIAFFILASCLLIAWAVFGYTCRGSIPALFLVTTLDIVVTAGLGLLISNYSSNAQQAMFVIWFFAMIFMLMSGIFTPIASMPEWAKAITYINPMRYFADAMRSIFLKGSTLADVWHDVAGLAVIGAGVVTWAISSYRKSGDA
;
A
#
# COMPACT_ATOMS: atom_id res chain seq x y z
N MET A 1 -35.96 5.98 21.93
CA MET A 1 -35.74 4.69 21.23
C MET A 1 -34.31 4.60 20.66
N TRP A 2 -33.91 5.50 19.76
CA TRP A 2 -32.55 5.53 19.17
C TRP A 2 -31.42 5.52 20.21
N LYS A 3 -31.52 6.35 21.25
CA LYS A 3 -30.55 6.38 22.36
C LYS A 3 -30.32 5.01 23.01
N TYR A 4 -31.40 4.27 23.27
CA TYR A 4 -31.32 2.95 23.93
C TYR A 4 -30.71 1.88 23.02
N LEU A 5 -31.02 1.91 21.72
CA LEU A 5 -30.41 1.00 20.75
C LEU A 5 -28.90 1.24 20.64
N ILE A 6 -28.49 2.51 20.51
CA ILE A 6 -27.07 2.87 20.46
C ILE A 6 -26.36 2.46 21.76
N GLU A 7 -26.94 2.76 22.92
CA GLU A 7 -26.39 2.38 24.21
C GLU A 7 -26.23 0.85 24.36
N LYS A 8 -27.21 0.08 23.85
CA LYS A 8 -27.15 -1.39 23.81
C LYS A 8 -25.98 -1.87 22.97
N GLU A 9 -25.77 -1.32 21.77
CA GLU A 9 -24.67 -1.73 20.89
C GLU A 9 -23.30 -1.41 21.50
N PHE A 10 -23.12 -0.22 22.08
CA PHE A 10 -21.88 0.13 22.79
C PHE A 10 -21.61 -0.81 23.98
N LYS A 11 -22.64 -1.07 24.80
CA LYS A 11 -22.50 -2.00 25.94
C LYS A 11 -22.16 -3.41 25.48
N GLN A 12 -22.80 -3.91 24.42
CA GLN A 12 -22.54 -5.24 23.88
C GLN A 12 -21.10 -5.36 23.36
N PHE A 13 -20.62 -4.35 22.64
CA PHE A 13 -19.24 -4.30 22.16
C PHE A 13 -18.23 -4.34 23.32
N PHE A 14 -18.40 -3.50 24.34
CA PHE A 14 -17.46 -3.46 25.47
C PHE A 14 -17.59 -4.63 26.45
N ARG A 15 -18.75 -5.31 26.48
CA ARG A 15 -18.98 -6.47 27.36
C ARG A 15 -18.33 -7.73 26.82
N ASP A 16 -18.19 -7.86 25.51
CA ASP A 16 -17.39 -8.93 24.92
C ASP A 16 -15.90 -8.58 25.06
N PRO A 17 -15.11 -9.29 25.88
CA PRO A 17 -13.69 -8.95 26.06
C PRO A 17 -12.85 -9.14 24.79
N GLY A 18 -13.30 -9.95 23.82
CA GLY A 18 -12.59 -10.22 22.58
C GLY A 18 -12.69 -9.08 21.57
N LEU A 19 -13.88 -8.48 21.42
CA LEU A 19 -14.14 -7.49 20.37
C LEU A 19 -13.32 -6.20 20.50
N PRO A 20 -13.29 -5.48 21.65
CA PRO A 20 -12.49 -4.27 21.81
C PRO A 20 -10.99 -4.56 21.75
N ARG A 21 -10.54 -5.68 22.33
CA ARG A 21 -9.13 -6.07 22.27
C ARG A 21 -8.68 -6.31 20.83
N MET A 22 -9.47 -7.06 20.05
CA MET A 22 -9.16 -7.31 18.64
C MET A 22 -9.20 -6.00 17.83
N ALA A 23 -10.22 -5.17 18.03
CA ALA A 23 -10.37 -3.90 17.32
C ALA A 23 -9.20 -2.93 17.56
N VAL A 24 -8.54 -2.99 18.72
CA VAL A 24 -7.41 -2.12 19.06
C VAL A 24 -6.06 -2.79 18.79
N MET A 25 -5.86 -4.04 19.21
CA MET A 25 -4.58 -4.74 19.04
C MET A 25 -4.26 -4.98 17.56
N PHE A 26 -5.23 -5.41 16.76
CA PHE A 26 -4.96 -5.81 15.38
C PHE A 26 -4.38 -4.65 14.56
N PRO A 27 -4.99 -3.45 14.50
CA PRO A 27 -4.43 -2.31 13.75
C PRO A 27 -3.09 -1.82 14.29
N ILE A 28 -2.94 -1.78 15.61
CA ILE A 28 -1.72 -1.31 16.26
C ILE A 28 -0.55 -2.25 15.94
N LEU A 29 -0.75 -3.56 16.10
CA LEU A 29 0.25 -4.56 15.71
C LEU A 29 0.53 -4.50 14.21
N MET A 30 -0.50 -4.29 13.37
CA MET A 30 -0.31 -4.19 11.93
C MET A 30 0.66 -3.05 11.59
N ILE A 31 0.45 -1.85 12.13
CA ILE A 31 1.30 -0.68 11.84
C ILE A 31 2.67 -0.77 12.51
N LEU A 32 2.77 -1.38 13.70
CA LEU A 32 4.06 -1.50 14.39
C LEU A 32 4.95 -2.61 13.81
N VAL A 33 4.37 -3.66 13.25
CA VAL A 33 5.13 -4.85 12.81
C VAL A 33 5.31 -4.87 11.30
N PHE A 34 4.24 -4.71 10.50
CA PHE A 34 4.32 -4.92 9.05
C PHE A 34 5.31 -3.99 8.32
N PRO A 35 5.41 -2.68 8.63
CA PRO A 35 6.42 -1.80 8.03
C PRO A 35 7.87 -2.26 8.22
N PHE A 36 8.15 -3.02 9.27
CA PHE A 36 9.48 -3.59 9.51
C PHE A 36 9.64 -4.99 8.90
N ALA A 37 8.56 -5.77 8.85
CA ALA A 37 8.57 -7.15 8.35
C ALA A 37 8.55 -7.24 6.82
N VAL A 38 7.83 -6.34 6.15
CA VAL A 38 7.66 -6.33 4.69
C VAL A 38 8.41 -5.13 4.14
N SER A 39 9.57 -5.39 3.53
CA SER A 39 10.30 -4.37 2.76
C SER A 39 10.48 -4.88 1.33
N MET A 40 10.11 -4.04 0.36
CA MET A 40 10.44 -4.29 -1.06
C MET A 40 11.81 -3.70 -1.42
N ASP A 41 12.45 -2.98 -0.49
CA ASP A 41 13.80 -2.45 -0.65
C ASP A 41 14.81 -3.58 -0.58
N ILE A 42 15.37 -3.95 -1.73
CA ILE A 42 16.43 -4.93 -1.78
C ILE A 42 17.77 -4.22 -1.55
N ARG A 43 18.30 -4.38 -0.34
CA ARG A 43 19.66 -3.99 0.03
C ARG A 43 20.58 -5.20 -0.11
N ASN A 44 21.86 -4.97 -0.43
CA ASN A 44 22.86 -6.01 -0.70
C ASN A 44 22.68 -6.75 -2.04
N ILE A 45 22.55 -6.00 -3.13
CA ILE A 45 22.67 -6.56 -4.48
C ILE A 45 24.14 -6.94 -4.69
N ASN A 46 24.41 -8.22 -4.92
CA ASN A 46 25.76 -8.71 -5.15
C ASN A 46 26.24 -8.20 -6.52
N LEU A 47 27.12 -7.19 -6.48
CA LEU A 47 27.66 -6.55 -7.65
C LEU A 47 29.03 -7.13 -7.96
N VAL A 48 29.20 -7.63 -9.17
CA VAL A 48 30.51 -8.01 -9.72
C VAL A 48 30.94 -6.90 -10.68
N VAL A 49 32.18 -6.46 -10.56
CA VAL A 49 32.78 -5.49 -11.49
C VAL A 49 33.92 -6.15 -12.24
N VAL A 50 33.89 -6.06 -13.58
CA VAL A 50 34.98 -6.44 -14.46
C VAL A 50 35.61 -5.16 -14.97
N ASP A 51 36.71 -4.76 -14.34
CA ASP A 51 37.44 -3.54 -14.69
C ASP A 51 38.62 -3.85 -15.62
N ASN A 52 38.45 -3.55 -16.92
CA ASN A 52 39.51 -3.68 -17.90
C ASN A 52 40.32 -2.38 -18.09
N SER A 53 39.86 -1.26 -17.52
CA SER A 53 40.56 0.03 -17.58
C SER A 53 41.64 0.13 -16.51
N MET A 54 41.37 -0.41 -15.32
CA MET A 54 42.24 -0.34 -14.15
C MET A 54 42.75 1.10 -13.89
N SER A 55 41.88 2.08 -14.07
CA SER A 55 42.18 3.52 -13.96
C SER A 55 41.69 4.09 -12.63
N MET A 56 42.16 5.30 -12.30
CA MET A 56 41.64 6.01 -11.11
C MET A 56 40.16 6.37 -11.28
N GLU A 57 39.74 6.65 -12.52
CA GLU A 57 38.35 6.95 -12.86
C GLU A 57 37.43 5.73 -12.73
N SER A 58 37.88 4.53 -13.16
CA SER A 58 37.11 3.30 -12.95
C SER A 58 36.95 2.98 -11.46
N ALA A 59 38.00 3.17 -10.66
CA ALA A 59 37.95 2.98 -9.20
C ALA A 59 36.93 3.92 -8.53
N ARG A 60 36.85 5.19 -8.96
CA ARG A 60 35.93 6.18 -8.41
C ARG A 60 34.45 5.87 -8.74
N LEU A 61 34.18 5.32 -9.92
CA LEU A 61 32.84 4.81 -10.26
C LEU A 61 32.44 3.64 -9.34
N ILE A 62 33.36 2.68 -9.14
CA ILE A 62 33.13 1.51 -8.27
C ILE A 62 32.88 1.95 -6.83
N GLU A 63 33.65 2.92 -6.33
CA GLU A 63 33.48 3.47 -4.98
C GLU A 63 32.13 4.19 -4.85
N THR A 64 31.73 4.99 -5.84
CA THR A 64 30.43 5.68 -5.86
C THR A 64 29.27 4.68 -5.80
N CYS A 65 29.36 3.58 -6.54
CA CYS A 65 28.39 2.50 -6.50
C CYS A 65 28.38 1.81 -5.13
N THR A 66 29.54 1.50 -4.56
CA THR A 66 29.64 0.76 -3.28
C THR A 66 29.22 1.62 -2.09
N ALA A 67 29.54 2.92 -2.10
CA ALA A 67 29.18 3.89 -1.05
C ALA A 67 27.67 4.17 -0.97
N SER A 68 26.89 3.79 -2.00
CA SER A 68 25.43 3.95 -1.99
C SER A 68 24.72 3.06 -0.97
N GLY A 69 25.35 1.97 -0.51
CA GLY A 69 24.76 1.00 0.41
C GLY A 69 23.75 0.03 -0.22
N TYR A 70 23.47 0.15 -1.53
CA TYR A 70 22.61 -0.79 -2.26
C TYR A 70 23.36 -2.04 -2.72
N PHE A 71 24.65 -1.89 -3.02
CA PHE A 71 25.49 -2.94 -3.60
C PHE A 71 26.48 -3.50 -2.59
N ARG A 72 26.68 -4.83 -2.66
CA ARG A 72 27.80 -5.52 -2.02
C ARG A 72 28.76 -5.96 -3.11
N LEU A 73 29.95 -5.37 -3.13
CA LEU A 73 30.96 -5.74 -4.11
C LEU A 73 31.46 -7.16 -3.82
N VAL A 74 31.32 -8.05 -4.81
CA VAL A 74 31.89 -9.40 -4.77
C VAL A 74 33.24 -9.34 -5.47
N THR A 75 34.32 -9.41 -4.69
CA THR A 75 35.69 -9.35 -5.19
C THR A 75 36.14 -10.70 -5.76
N GLY A 76 37.08 -10.68 -6.71
CA GLY A 76 37.75 -11.87 -7.22
C GLY A 76 37.53 -12.21 -8.70
N CYS A 77 36.66 -11.48 -9.41
CA CYS A 77 36.48 -11.66 -10.85
C CYS A 77 37.51 -10.90 -11.67
N ARG A 78 38.16 -11.59 -12.62
CA ARG A 78 39.12 -10.96 -13.55
C ARG A 78 38.68 -10.99 -15.02
N SER A 79 37.59 -11.69 -15.32
CA SER A 79 37.10 -11.87 -16.69
C SER A 79 35.58 -11.80 -16.76
N ALA A 80 35.05 -11.29 -17.87
CA ALA A 80 33.63 -11.30 -18.17
C ALA A 80 33.01 -12.71 -18.15
N TYR A 81 33.79 -13.74 -18.50
CA TYR A 81 33.36 -15.14 -18.43
C TYR A 81 33.15 -15.61 -16.99
N GLU A 82 34.08 -15.25 -16.09
CA GLU A 82 33.98 -15.59 -14.68
C GLU A 82 32.81 -14.87 -14.02
N ALA A 83 32.61 -13.59 -14.35
CA ALA A 83 31.48 -12.80 -13.87
C ALA A 83 30.14 -13.39 -14.32
N GLN A 84 30.04 -13.82 -15.59
CA GLN A 84 28.85 -14.51 -16.09
C GLN A 84 28.61 -15.83 -15.36
N LYS A 85 29.65 -16.64 -15.14
CA LYS A 85 29.53 -17.90 -14.38
C LYS A 85 29.06 -17.65 -12.94
N MET A 86 29.54 -16.60 -12.28
CA MET A 86 29.06 -16.22 -10.95
C MET A 86 27.59 -15.81 -10.95
N MET A 87 27.11 -15.18 -12.02
CA MET A 87 25.69 -14.86 -12.20
C MET A 87 24.85 -16.11 -12.42
N ASP A 88 25.33 -17.04 -13.26
CA ASP A 88 24.68 -18.32 -13.52
C ASP A 88 24.60 -19.19 -12.24
N ASP A 89 25.63 -19.14 -11.38
CA ASP A 89 25.69 -19.80 -10.07
C ASP A 89 24.87 -19.07 -8.96
N ASN A 90 24.12 -18.00 -9.29
CA ASN A 90 23.40 -17.13 -8.35
C ASN A 90 24.28 -16.47 -7.26
N LYS A 91 25.58 -16.31 -7.52
CA LYS A 91 26.53 -15.59 -6.64
C LYS A 91 26.64 -14.10 -6.97
N ALA A 92 26.23 -13.70 -8.18
CA ALA A 92 26.17 -12.32 -8.64
C ALA A 92 24.75 -11.96 -9.09
N ASP A 93 24.28 -10.79 -8.68
CA ASP A 93 22.96 -10.24 -9.06
C ASP A 93 23.08 -9.22 -10.19
N ALA A 94 24.21 -8.50 -10.26
CA ALA A 94 24.52 -7.56 -11.32
C ALA A 94 26.00 -7.60 -11.69
N ILE A 95 26.31 -7.33 -12.94
CA ILE A 95 27.66 -7.21 -13.49
C ILE A 95 27.81 -5.84 -14.13
N ILE A 96 28.84 -5.10 -13.73
CA ILE A 96 29.32 -3.92 -14.44
C ILE A 96 30.61 -4.29 -15.16
N THR A 97 30.69 -4.02 -16.45
CA THR A 97 31.91 -4.21 -17.26
C THR A 97 32.41 -2.85 -17.71
N ILE A 98 33.63 -2.51 -17.32
CA ILE A 98 34.29 -1.26 -17.69
C ILE A 98 35.32 -1.59 -18.77
N ASP A 99 35.20 -0.95 -19.93
CA ASP A 99 36.10 -1.19 -21.05
C ASP A 99 37.44 -0.47 -20.86
N SER A 100 38.49 -0.94 -21.53
CA SER A 100 39.86 -0.44 -21.36
C SER A 100 40.06 1.04 -21.73
N GLY A 101 39.14 1.63 -22.51
CA GLY A 101 39.15 3.03 -22.92
C GLY A 101 38.45 4.01 -21.97
N PHE A 102 37.91 3.54 -20.84
CA PHE A 102 36.99 4.31 -19.98
C PHE A 102 37.49 5.70 -19.56
N GLU A 103 38.72 5.81 -19.06
CA GLU A 103 39.30 7.10 -18.64
C GLU A 103 39.42 8.09 -19.81
N LYS A 104 39.85 7.60 -20.98
CA LYS A 104 40.04 8.42 -22.17
C LYS A 104 38.71 8.84 -22.79
N ASP A 105 37.73 7.94 -22.86
CA ASP A 105 36.45 8.22 -23.52
C ASP A 105 35.55 9.09 -22.65
N THR A 106 35.58 8.89 -21.33
CA THR A 106 34.86 9.74 -20.36
C THR A 106 35.50 11.11 -20.25
N GLY A 107 36.83 11.20 -20.20
CA GLY A 107 37.55 12.48 -20.09
C GLY A 107 37.47 13.36 -21.34
N ASN A 108 37.33 12.76 -22.53
CA ASN A 108 37.20 13.50 -23.80
C ASN A 108 35.74 13.77 -24.21
N GLY A 109 34.75 13.33 -23.42
CA GLY A 109 33.33 13.44 -23.77
C GLY A 109 32.91 12.56 -24.97
N SER A 110 33.74 11.59 -25.35
CA SER A 110 33.54 10.72 -26.52
C SER A 110 32.54 9.58 -26.25
N GLY A 111 32.25 9.28 -24.98
CA GLY A 111 31.27 8.28 -24.58
C GLY A 111 31.47 7.74 -23.17
N PHE A 112 30.56 6.87 -22.72
CA PHE A 112 30.64 6.18 -21.43
C PHE A 112 30.64 4.65 -21.66
N PRO A 113 31.82 4.03 -21.90
CA PRO A 113 31.93 2.64 -22.32
C PRO A 113 31.81 1.68 -21.12
N VAL A 114 30.60 1.61 -20.56
CA VAL A 114 30.26 0.75 -19.43
C VAL A 114 29.09 -0.16 -19.80
N GLY A 115 29.33 -1.47 -19.76
CA GLY A 115 28.32 -2.50 -19.93
C GLY A 115 27.64 -2.83 -18.59
N ILE A 116 26.32 -3.02 -18.61
CA ILE A 116 25.54 -3.42 -17.44
C ILE A 116 24.79 -4.71 -17.79
N LYS A 117 24.95 -5.75 -16.98
CA LYS A 117 24.14 -6.98 -17.04
C LYS A 117 23.49 -7.23 -15.68
N ILE A 118 22.23 -7.63 -15.69
CA ILE A 118 21.47 -7.78 -14.45
C ILE A 118 20.70 -9.10 -14.50
N ASN A 119 20.76 -9.84 -13.40
CA ASN A 119 20.00 -11.06 -13.25
C ASN A 119 18.54 -10.73 -12.91
N THR A 120 17.63 -11.06 -13.83
CA THR A 120 16.19 -10.80 -13.69
C THR A 120 15.39 -12.05 -13.30
N VAL A 121 16.04 -13.12 -12.84
CA VAL A 121 15.35 -14.30 -12.27
C VAL A 121 14.41 -13.87 -11.13
N ASN A 122 14.85 -12.91 -10.30
CA ASN A 122 13.96 -12.10 -9.47
C ASN A 122 13.71 -10.75 -10.17
N GLY A 123 12.55 -10.61 -10.80
CA GLY A 123 12.22 -9.42 -11.60
C GLY A 123 12.27 -8.11 -10.81
N THR A 124 11.84 -8.12 -9.54
CA THR A 124 11.92 -6.93 -8.66
C THR A 124 13.35 -6.57 -8.33
N LYS A 125 14.19 -7.57 -8.00
CA LYS A 125 15.64 -7.36 -7.74
C LYS A 125 16.37 -6.85 -8.96
N GLY A 126 16.05 -7.39 -10.14
CA GLY A 126 16.65 -6.95 -11.40
C GLY A 126 16.23 -5.54 -11.78
N SER A 127 14.94 -5.20 -11.67
CA SER A 127 14.43 -3.86 -11.98
C SER A 127 15.02 -2.80 -11.05
N LEU A 128 15.00 -3.04 -9.73
CA LEU A 128 15.58 -2.10 -8.76
C LEU A 128 17.10 -2.02 -8.91
N GLY A 129 17.79 -3.15 -9.13
CA GLY A 129 19.23 -3.16 -9.40
C GLY A 129 19.60 -2.31 -10.61
N SER A 130 18.80 -2.32 -11.67
CA SER A 130 19.03 -1.49 -12.86
C SER A 130 18.91 -0.01 -12.53
N GLN A 131 17.85 0.39 -11.82
CA GLN A 131 17.64 1.77 -11.41
C GLN A 131 18.74 2.25 -10.47
N TYR A 132 19.17 1.42 -9.51
CA TYR A 132 20.26 1.77 -8.60
C TYR A 132 21.60 1.95 -9.34
N ILE A 133 21.94 1.08 -10.29
CA ILE A 133 23.17 1.21 -11.09
C ILE A 133 23.13 2.50 -11.90
N LEU A 134 22.02 2.80 -12.57
CA LEU A 134 21.85 4.03 -13.34
C LEU A 134 21.95 5.27 -12.43
N SER A 135 21.37 5.23 -11.23
CA SER A 135 21.51 6.32 -10.25
C SER A 135 22.96 6.53 -9.81
N CYS A 136 23.73 5.45 -9.61
CA CYS A 136 25.15 5.57 -9.27
C CYS A 136 25.97 6.14 -10.42
N ILE A 137 25.69 5.73 -11.66
CA ILE A 137 26.34 6.29 -12.87
C ILE A 137 26.02 7.78 -13.01
N ARG A 138 24.75 8.18 -12.85
CA ARG A 138 24.36 9.61 -12.89
C ARG A 138 25.12 10.42 -11.84
N LYS A 139 25.18 9.94 -10.60
CA LYS A 139 25.91 10.60 -9.52
C LYS A 139 27.41 10.72 -9.80
N TYR A 140 28.01 9.70 -10.42
CA TYR A 140 29.41 9.77 -10.87
C TYR A 140 29.60 10.85 -11.95
N MET A 141 28.72 10.90 -12.96
CA MET A 141 28.78 11.88 -14.04
C MET A 141 28.60 13.33 -13.55
N GLU A 142 27.65 13.58 -12.64
CA GLU A 142 27.44 14.88 -11.99
C GLU A 142 28.67 15.33 -11.19
N GLY A 143 29.30 14.40 -10.46
CA GLY A 143 30.48 14.68 -9.64
C GLY A 143 31.78 14.92 -10.42
N ASN A 144 31.82 14.60 -11.72
CA ASN A 144 33.02 14.72 -12.55
C ASN A 144 32.93 15.83 -13.62
N GLY A 145 31.85 16.61 -13.68
CA GLY A 145 31.72 17.73 -14.63
C GLY A 145 31.67 17.32 -16.12
N ALA A 146 31.69 16.02 -16.43
CA ALA A 146 31.73 15.46 -17.78
C ALA A 146 30.48 15.76 -18.63
N GLY A 147 29.46 16.40 -18.06
CA GLY A 147 28.27 16.88 -18.76
C GLY A 147 28.37 18.31 -19.33
N GLN A 148 29.42 19.08 -19.02
CA GLN A 148 29.44 20.53 -19.32
C GLN A 148 30.41 20.98 -20.42
N GLU A 149 31.44 20.20 -20.81
CA GLU A 149 32.48 20.68 -21.73
C GLU A 149 32.50 20.08 -23.14
N ALA A 150 31.64 19.11 -23.47
CA ALA A 150 31.57 18.56 -24.83
C ALA A 150 30.69 19.44 -25.75
N GLY A 151 31.30 20.50 -26.30
CA GLY A 151 30.73 21.25 -27.42
C GLY A 151 30.52 20.37 -28.66
N ALA A 152 29.33 20.52 -29.26
CA ALA A 152 28.85 19.98 -30.54
C ALA A 152 28.21 18.57 -30.56
N THR A 153 26.88 18.58 -30.72
CA THR A 153 26.03 17.50 -31.27
C THR A 153 25.90 16.19 -30.48
N ALA A 154 25.86 16.26 -29.16
CA ALA A 154 25.11 15.24 -28.43
C ALA A 154 23.62 15.41 -28.82
N ALA A 155 23.03 14.42 -29.50
CA ALA A 155 21.58 14.29 -29.56
C ALA A 155 21.06 14.54 -28.14
N PRO A 156 20.02 15.39 -27.94
CA PRO A 156 19.64 15.86 -26.62
C PRO A 156 19.51 14.64 -25.72
N GLN A 157 20.50 14.43 -24.86
CA GLN A 157 20.39 13.43 -23.82
C GLN A 157 19.34 14.05 -22.91
N ILE A 158 18.12 13.57 -23.05
CA ILE A 158 17.02 13.95 -22.18
C ILE A 158 17.50 13.58 -20.78
N GLU A 159 17.95 14.60 -20.05
CA GLU A 159 18.36 14.47 -18.66
C GLU A 159 17.07 14.23 -17.87
N VAL A 160 16.71 12.95 -17.74
CA VAL A 160 15.57 12.53 -16.94
C VAL A 160 16.02 12.62 -15.48
N SER A 161 15.94 13.83 -14.92
CA SER A 161 16.04 14.06 -13.47
C SER A 161 14.73 13.59 -12.83
N GLU A 162 14.77 12.42 -12.20
CA GLU A 162 13.62 11.86 -11.49
C GLU A 162 13.50 12.53 -10.13
N LYS A 163 12.59 13.50 -10.02
CA LYS A 163 12.27 14.15 -8.74
C LYS A 163 11.11 13.44 -8.06
N TYR A 164 11.39 12.77 -6.94
CA TYR A 164 10.37 12.12 -6.11
C TYR A 164 9.68 13.14 -5.20
N TYR A 165 8.54 13.67 -5.64
CA TYR A 165 7.85 14.78 -4.96
C TYR A 165 7.30 14.44 -3.57
N PHE A 166 6.88 13.19 -3.33
CA PHE A 166 6.13 12.81 -2.11
C PHE A 166 6.88 11.85 -1.20
N ASN A 167 7.86 11.12 -1.73
CA ASN A 167 8.72 10.19 -0.99
C ASN A 167 10.16 10.30 -1.51
N GLU A 168 10.84 11.39 -1.16
CA GLU A 168 12.17 11.76 -1.67
C GLU A 168 13.23 10.68 -1.41
N TYR A 169 13.14 10.00 -0.27
CA TYR A 169 14.07 8.95 0.15
C TYR A 169 13.60 7.53 -0.21
N MET A 170 12.52 7.39 -0.98
CA MET A 170 11.89 6.10 -1.29
C MET A 170 11.64 5.21 -0.06
N ASP A 171 11.33 5.81 1.09
CA ASP A 171 11.09 5.04 2.30
C ASP A 171 9.81 4.20 2.12
N TYR A 172 9.99 2.88 2.01
CA TYR A 172 8.89 1.94 1.81
C TYR A 172 7.88 1.99 2.97
N LYS A 173 8.34 2.32 4.19
CA LYS A 173 7.45 2.44 5.36
C LYS A 173 6.48 3.60 5.20
N LEU A 174 6.95 4.74 4.69
CA LEU A 174 6.11 5.91 4.40
C LEU A 174 5.02 5.57 3.38
N PHE A 175 5.34 4.75 2.37
CA PHE A 175 4.36 4.26 1.41
C PHE A 175 3.35 3.27 2.04
N MET A 176 3.80 2.41 2.96
CA MET A 176 2.99 1.32 3.49
C MET A 176 2.09 1.70 4.68
N VAL A 177 2.44 2.72 5.47
CA VAL A 177 1.62 3.14 6.62
C VAL A 177 0.17 3.49 6.23
N PRO A 178 -0.10 4.35 5.22
CA PRO A 178 -1.48 4.65 4.79
C PRO A 178 -2.24 3.42 4.28
N ALA A 179 -1.54 2.51 3.62
CA ALA A 179 -2.09 1.25 3.13
C ALA A 179 -2.55 0.33 4.27
N LEU A 180 -1.75 0.23 5.33
CA LEU A 180 -2.09 -0.57 6.52
C LEU A 180 -3.27 0.03 7.28
N ILE A 181 -3.38 1.37 7.33
CA ILE A 181 -4.56 2.05 7.90
C ILE A 181 -5.82 1.65 7.16
N VAL A 182 -5.79 1.69 5.82
CA VAL A 182 -6.92 1.27 4.97
C VAL A 182 -7.29 -0.18 5.25
N ILE A 183 -6.33 -1.11 5.20
CA ILE A 183 -6.59 -2.53 5.45
C ILE A 183 -7.19 -2.73 6.86
N ALA A 184 -6.60 -2.13 7.88
CA ALA A 184 -7.06 -2.28 9.26
C ALA A 184 -8.49 -1.77 9.47
N ILE A 185 -8.79 -0.57 8.97
CA ILE A 185 -10.13 0.03 9.08
C ILE A 185 -11.14 -0.80 8.30
N THR A 186 -10.87 -1.12 7.03
CA THR A 186 -11.78 -1.89 6.17
C THR A 186 -12.07 -3.27 6.75
N MET A 187 -11.05 -3.98 7.25
CA MET A 187 -11.24 -5.29 7.88
C MET A 187 -12.11 -5.19 9.14
N ILE A 188 -11.84 -4.24 10.04
CA ILE A 188 -12.64 -4.13 11.28
C ILE A 188 -14.08 -3.73 10.99
N THR A 189 -14.26 -2.79 10.07
CA THR A 189 -15.58 -2.21 9.76
C THR A 189 -16.42 -3.10 8.86
N ALA A 190 -15.84 -4.03 8.09
CA ALA A 190 -16.58 -5.05 7.37
C ALA A 190 -16.88 -6.28 8.25
N PHE A 191 -15.89 -6.77 9.00
CA PHE A 191 -16.02 -8.03 9.75
C PHE A 191 -16.90 -7.90 10.98
N LEU A 192 -16.65 -6.88 11.83
CA LEU A 192 -17.33 -6.82 13.13
C LEU A 192 -18.85 -6.64 13.04
N PRO A 193 -19.40 -5.77 12.17
CA PRO A 193 -20.85 -5.62 12.06
C PRO A 193 -21.52 -6.92 11.61
N ALA A 194 -20.90 -7.63 10.67
CA ALA A 194 -21.42 -8.89 10.17
C ALA A 194 -21.46 -9.96 11.26
N LEU A 195 -20.35 -10.13 12.00
CA LEU A 195 -20.27 -11.11 13.09
C LEU A 195 -21.22 -10.79 14.22
N ASN A 196 -21.37 -9.51 14.57
CA ASN A 196 -22.32 -9.09 15.59
C ASN A 196 -23.76 -9.46 15.19
N ILE A 197 -24.19 -9.19 13.94
CA ILE A 197 -25.54 -9.60 13.49
C ILE A 197 -25.71 -11.11 13.48
N VAL A 198 -24.75 -11.85 12.94
CA VAL A 198 -24.91 -13.29 12.84
C VAL A 198 -24.88 -13.96 14.22
N SER A 199 -24.06 -13.45 15.15
CA SER A 199 -24.10 -13.88 16.55
C SER A 199 -25.45 -13.58 17.22
N GLU A 200 -26.09 -12.45 16.90
CA GLU A 200 -27.45 -12.16 17.36
C GLU A 200 -28.53 -13.07 16.75
N LYS A 201 -28.31 -13.55 15.51
CA LYS A 201 -29.17 -14.58 14.89
C LYS A 201 -29.03 -15.91 15.62
N GLU A 202 -27.79 -16.36 15.86
CA GLU A 202 -27.52 -17.62 16.56
C GLU A 202 -28.04 -17.64 18.00
N THR A 203 -27.97 -16.50 18.70
CA THR A 203 -28.48 -16.37 20.08
C THR A 203 -29.99 -16.10 20.15
N GLY A 204 -30.69 -15.96 19.03
CA GLY A 204 -32.12 -15.66 18.97
C GLY A 204 -32.51 -14.22 19.36
N THR A 205 -31.54 -13.38 19.72
CA THR A 205 -31.78 -11.98 20.12
C THR A 205 -32.38 -11.16 18.98
N ILE A 206 -32.05 -11.50 17.72
CA ILE A 206 -32.56 -10.79 16.55
C ILE A 206 -34.08 -10.89 16.39
N GLU A 207 -34.68 -12.02 16.81
CA GLU A 207 -36.13 -12.24 16.74
C GLU A 207 -36.86 -11.37 17.77
N GLN A 208 -36.26 -11.19 18.95
CA GLN A 208 -36.78 -10.30 19.99
C GLN A 208 -36.73 -8.82 19.56
N ILE A 209 -35.73 -8.42 18.78
CA ILE A 209 -35.67 -7.06 18.22
C ILE A 209 -36.68 -6.90 17.07
N ASN A 210 -36.89 -7.94 16.27
CA ASN A 210 -37.84 -7.90 15.16
C ASN A 210 -39.29 -7.67 15.60
N VAL A 211 -39.68 -8.07 16.81
CA VAL A 211 -41.02 -7.80 17.36
C VAL A 211 -41.19 -6.39 17.91
N THR A 212 -40.12 -5.58 17.97
CA THR A 212 -40.20 -4.18 18.42
C THR A 212 -40.60 -3.24 17.27
N PRO A 213 -41.26 -2.10 17.56
CA PRO A 213 -41.67 -1.10 16.57
C PRO A 213 -40.49 -0.24 16.06
N VAL A 214 -39.32 -0.85 15.85
CA VAL A 214 -38.13 -0.20 15.28
C VAL A 214 -38.16 -0.34 13.75
N SER A 215 -37.94 0.75 13.02
CA SER A 215 -37.85 0.72 11.56
C SER A 215 -36.54 0.06 11.11
N LYS A 216 -36.55 -0.62 9.94
CA LYS A 216 -35.36 -1.30 9.36
C LYS A 216 -34.17 -0.33 9.24
N THR A 217 -34.42 0.90 8.80
CA THR A 217 -33.41 1.95 8.66
C THR A 217 -32.84 2.41 10.00
N ALA A 218 -33.69 2.62 11.02
CA ALA A 218 -33.23 3.03 12.34
C ALA A 218 -32.35 1.95 12.98
N PHE A 219 -32.72 0.68 12.82
CA PHE A 219 -31.94 -0.46 13.30
C PHE A 219 -30.54 -0.48 12.68
N ILE A 220 -30.45 -0.39 11.34
CA ILE A 220 -29.18 -0.40 10.61
C ILE A 220 -28.29 0.78 10.99
N VAL A 221 -28.83 2.01 10.99
CA VAL A 221 -28.05 3.22 11.30
C VAL A 221 -27.53 3.19 12.74
N CYS A 222 -28.36 2.80 13.72
CA CYS A 222 -27.93 2.67 15.11
C CYS A 222 -26.79 1.65 15.26
N LYS A 223 -26.77 0.61 14.43
CA LYS A 223 -25.73 -0.41 14.45
C LYS A 223 -24.41 0.07 13.86
N MET A 224 -24.44 1.02 12.92
CA MET A 224 -23.22 1.56 12.29
C MET A 224 -22.47 2.56 13.19
N ILE A 225 -23.18 3.32 14.02
CA ILE A 225 -22.59 4.39 14.85
C ILE A 225 -21.44 3.90 15.77
N PRO A 226 -21.55 2.78 16.50
CA PRO A 226 -20.44 2.26 17.30
C PRO A 226 -19.18 1.99 16.46
N TYR A 227 -19.34 1.47 15.25
CA TYR A 227 -18.22 1.19 14.35
C TYR A 227 -17.59 2.46 13.80
N TRP A 228 -18.34 3.57 13.68
CA TRP A 228 -17.75 4.88 13.40
C TRP A 228 -16.81 5.33 14.51
N ALA A 229 -17.25 5.25 15.76
CA ALA A 229 -16.42 5.60 16.91
C ALA A 229 -15.15 4.75 16.96
N ILE A 230 -15.27 3.45 16.72
CA ILE A 230 -14.14 2.51 16.69
C ILE A 230 -13.17 2.85 15.55
N ALA A 231 -13.67 3.04 14.34
CA ALA A 231 -12.83 3.34 13.18
C ALA A 231 -12.12 4.70 13.32
N PHE A 232 -12.78 5.72 13.87
CA PHE A 232 -12.14 7.00 14.18
C PHE A 232 -11.08 6.88 15.26
N PHE A 233 -11.34 6.08 16.29
CA PHE A 233 -10.33 5.79 17.31
C PHE A 233 -9.12 5.08 16.68
N ILE A 234 -9.35 4.09 15.80
CA ILE A 234 -8.28 3.38 15.10
C ILE A 234 -7.51 4.35 14.22
N LEU A 235 -8.18 5.13 13.37
CA LEU A 235 -7.54 6.12 12.49
C LEU A 235 -6.66 7.08 13.31
N ALA A 236 -7.21 7.68 14.37
CA ALA A 236 -6.45 8.58 15.25
C ALA A 236 -5.24 7.88 15.89
N SER A 237 -5.43 6.66 16.41
CA SER A 237 -4.34 5.86 17.01
C SER A 237 -3.25 5.54 16.01
N CYS A 238 -3.63 5.16 14.79
CA CYS A 238 -2.71 4.84 13.72
C CYS A 238 -1.91 6.08 13.27
N LEU A 239 -2.57 7.25 13.13
CA LEU A 239 -1.91 8.51 12.83
C LEU A 239 -0.93 8.91 13.96
N LEU A 240 -1.33 8.71 15.22
CA LEU A 240 -0.46 8.96 16.37
C LEU A 240 0.79 8.07 16.34
N ILE A 241 0.63 6.77 16.06
CA ILE A 241 1.74 5.82 15.94
C ILE A 241 2.63 6.17 14.75
N ALA A 242 2.06 6.52 13.60
CA ALA A 242 2.79 6.97 12.43
C ALA A 242 3.72 8.15 12.77
N TRP A 243 3.21 9.10 13.54
CA TRP A 243 4.00 10.23 14.01
C TRP A 243 5.01 9.84 15.10
N ALA A 244 4.60 9.15 16.16
CA ALA A 244 5.42 8.88 17.33
C ALA A 244 6.56 7.88 17.07
N VAL A 245 6.33 6.87 16.23
CA VAL A 245 7.30 5.80 15.96
C VAL A 245 8.11 6.05 14.70
N PHE A 246 7.45 6.57 13.65
CA PHE A 246 8.08 6.73 12.35
C PHE A 246 8.39 8.19 11.99
N GLY A 247 7.88 9.16 12.74
CA GLY A 247 8.03 10.58 12.43
C GLY A 247 7.18 11.05 11.25
N TYR A 248 6.27 10.22 10.74
CA TYR A 248 5.44 10.57 9.59
C TYR A 248 4.19 11.32 10.02
N THR A 249 4.01 12.52 9.47
CA THR A 249 2.81 13.32 9.67
C THR A 249 1.95 13.31 8.41
N CYS A 250 0.63 13.33 8.60
CA CYS A 250 -0.30 13.55 7.50
C CYS A 250 -0.07 14.96 6.94
N ARG A 251 0.28 15.06 5.66
CA ARG A 251 0.53 16.35 4.99
C ARG A 251 -0.75 17.08 4.60
N GLY A 252 -1.85 16.35 4.40
CA GLY A 252 -3.11 16.88 3.91
C GLY A 252 -4.11 17.21 5.01
N SER A 253 -5.37 17.36 4.61
CA SER A 253 -6.46 17.72 5.52
C SER A 253 -6.89 16.55 6.40
N ILE A 254 -6.64 16.65 7.72
CA ILE A 254 -7.12 15.66 8.69
C ILE A 254 -8.66 15.53 8.64
N PRO A 255 -9.47 16.61 8.60
CA PRO A 255 -10.91 16.47 8.43
C PRO A 255 -11.33 15.70 7.16
N ALA A 256 -10.58 15.85 6.06
CA ALA A 256 -10.84 15.08 4.84
C ALA A 256 -10.60 13.57 5.06
N LEU A 257 -9.58 13.17 5.82
CA LEU A 257 -9.38 11.76 6.19
C LEU A 257 -10.57 11.22 6.96
N PHE A 258 -11.05 11.94 7.98
CA PHE A 258 -12.21 11.50 8.75
C PHE A 258 -13.47 11.39 7.89
N LEU A 259 -13.69 12.31 6.95
CA LEU A 259 -14.84 12.25 6.03
C LEU A 259 -14.76 11.05 5.10
N VAL A 260 -13.61 10.84 4.45
CA VAL A 260 -13.39 9.70 3.55
C VAL A 260 -13.52 8.38 4.33
N THR A 261 -12.97 8.30 5.54
CA THR A 261 -13.15 7.15 6.44
C THR A 261 -14.61 6.95 6.81
N THR A 262 -15.39 8.00 7.04
CA THR A 262 -16.84 7.89 7.29
C THR A 262 -17.55 7.21 6.14
N LEU A 263 -17.25 7.62 4.90
CA LEU A 263 -17.82 7.04 3.69
C LEU A 263 -17.39 5.59 3.49
N ASP A 264 -16.11 5.27 3.74
CA ASP A 264 -15.63 3.88 3.71
C ASP A 264 -16.40 3.01 4.69
N ILE A 265 -16.58 3.46 5.95
CA ILE A 265 -17.32 2.69 6.95
C ILE A 265 -18.78 2.47 6.53
N VAL A 266 -19.42 3.45 5.88
CA VAL A 266 -20.76 3.27 5.34
C VAL A 266 -20.79 2.11 4.35
N VAL A 267 -19.79 2.03 3.47
CA VAL A 267 -19.70 0.98 2.47
C VAL A 267 -19.37 -0.38 3.10
N THR A 268 -18.31 -0.46 3.90
CA THR A 268 -17.78 -1.71 4.45
C THR A 268 -18.71 -2.30 5.49
N ALA A 269 -19.29 -1.48 6.37
CA ALA A 269 -20.32 -1.94 7.29
C ALA A 269 -21.57 -2.34 6.51
N GLY A 270 -21.98 -1.59 5.47
CA GLY A 270 -23.06 -1.99 4.57
C GLY A 270 -22.85 -3.37 3.94
N LEU A 271 -21.62 -3.65 3.48
CA LEU A 271 -21.23 -4.96 2.93
C LEU A 271 -21.30 -6.04 4.01
N GLY A 272 -20.79 -5.76 5.21
CA GLY A 272 -20.88 -6.66 6.35
C GLY A 272 -22.33 -7.00 6.72
N LEU A 273 -23.21 -6.00 6.74
CA LEU A 273 -24.65 -6.17 6.94
C LEU A 273 -25.26 -7.04 5.84
N LEU A 274 -24.95 -6.76 4.57
CA LEU A 274 -25.44 -7.54 3.44
C LEU A 274 -25.01 -9.01 3.54
N ILE A 275 -23.74 -9.28 3.81
CA ILE A 275 -23.24 -10.65 4.00
C ILE A 275 -23.96 -11.32 5.19
N SER A 276 -24.17 -10.58 6.28
CA SER A 276 -24.88 -11.10 7.45
C SER A 276 -26.33 -11.48 7.13
N ASN A 277 -27.02 -10.77 6.23
CA ASN A 277 -28.39 -11.08 5.84
C ASN A 277 -28.49 -12.48 5.19
N TYR A 278 -27.50 -12.84 4.37
CA TYR A 278 -27.44 -14.12 3.64
C TYR A 278 -26.67 -15.24 4.37
N SER A 279 -26.12 -14.95 5.56
CA SER A 279 -25.39 -15.93 6.36
C SER A 279 -26.25 -16.46 7.51
N SER A 280 -26.21 -17.78 7.71
CA SER A 280 -26.96 -18.47 8.77
C SER A 280 -26.17 -18.64 10.06
N ASN A 281 -24.84 -18.73 9.98
CA ASN A 281 -23.95 -18.90 11.13
C ASN A 281 -22.66 -18.08 10.99
N ALA A 282 -21.99 -17.83 12.11
CA ALA A 282 -20.86 -16.91 12.19
C ALA A 282 -19.68 -17.38 11.34
N GLN A 283 -19.43 -18.69 11.29
CA GLN A 283 -18.36 -19.27 10.47
C GLN A 283 -18.57 -19.04 8.97
N GLN A 284 -19.80 -19.23 8.47
CA GLN A 284 -20.16 -18.94 7.09
C GLN A 284 -19.92 -17.47 6.77
N ALA A 285 -20.38 -16.56 7.64
CA ALA A 285 -20.14 -15.13 7.48
C ALA A 285 -18.64 -14.82 7.42
N MET A 286 -17.82 -15.39 8.32
CA MET A 286 -16.37 -15.20 8.31
C MET A 286 -15.72 -15.60 6.98
N PHE A 287 -16.07 -16.76 6.43
CA PHE A 287 -15.50 -17.21 5.15
C PHE A 287 -15.90 -16.32 3.98
N VAL A 288 -17.17 -15.90 3.93
CA VAL A 288 -17.66 -15.02 2.85
C VAL A 288 -16.99 -13.66 2.93
N ILE A 289 -16.90 -13.06 4.12
CA ILE A 289 -16.23 -11.76 4.30
C ILE A 289 -14.75 -11.89 3.95
N TRP A 290 -14.08 -12.97 4.40
CA TRP A 290 -12.67 -13.19 4.08
C TRP A 290 -12.42 -13.30 2.58
N PHE A 291 -13.28 -14.02 1.85
CA PHE A 291 -13.20 -14.13 0.40
C PHE A 291 -13.28 -12.76 -0.28
N PHE A 292 -14.30 -11.94 0.04
CA PHE A 292 -14.44 -10.61 -0.53
C PHE A 292 -13.35 -9.65 -0.08
N ALA A 293 -12.96 -9.68 1.19
CA ALA A 293 -11.90 -8.85 1.73
C ALA A 293 -10.57 -9.11 1.02
N MET A 294 -10.23 -10.38 0.76
CA MET A 294 -9.01 -10.73 0.05
C MET A 294 -9.03 -10.24 -1.41
N ILE A 295 -10.16 -10.41 -2.11
CA ILE A 295 -10.32 -9.89 -3.49
C ILE A 295 -10.20 -8.37 -3.50
N PHE A 296 -10.94 -7.68 -2.64
CA PHE A 296 -10.91 -6.22 -2.56
C PHE A 296 -9.52 -5.70 -2.19
N MET A 297 -8.83 -6.39 -1.27
CA MET A 297 -7.48 -6.04 -0.88
C MET A 297 -6.49 -6.18 -2.03
N LEU A 298 -6.49 -7.31 -2.74
CA LEU A 298 -5.56 -7.55 -3.85
C LEU A 298 -5.85 -6.64 -5.05
N MET A 299 -7.11 -6.28 -5.28
CA MET A 299 -7.54 -5.43 -6.39
C MET A 299 -7.69 -3.94 -6.01
N SER A 300 -7.26 -3.54 -4.81
CA SER A 300 -7.40 -2.16 -4.31
C SER A 300 -6.39 -1.17 -4.88
N GLY A 301 -5.29 -1.64 -5.49
CA GLY A 301 -4.17 -0.77 -5.85
C GLY A 301 -3.19 -0.50 -4.70
N ILE A 302 -3.38 -1.13 -3.53
CA ILE A 302 -2.50 -0.95 -2.37
C ILE A 302 -1.11 -1.56 -2.59
N PHE A 303 -1.07 -2.83 -3.01
CA PHE A 303 0.17 -3.59 -3.18
C PHE A 303 0.72 -3.50 -4.61
N THR A 304 -0.16 -3.43 -5.60
CA THR A 304 0.19 -3.41 -7.01
C THR A 304 -0.55 -2.27 -7.71
N PRO A 305 0.13 -1.40 -8.48
CA PRO A 305 -0.54 -0.32 -9.18
C PRO A 305 -1.64 -0.82 -10.12
N ILE A 306 -2.82 -0.21 -10.06
CA ILE A 306 -3.97 -0.56 -10.91
C ILE A 306 -3.64 -0.37 -12.40
N ALA A 307 -2.77 0.61 -12.72
CA ALA A 307 -2.30 0.85 -14.08
C ALA A 307 -1.62 -0.37 -14.73
N SER A 308 -0.99 -1.22 -13.92
CA SER A 308 -0.28 -2.43 -14.38
C SER A 308 -1.21 -3.63 -14.60
N MET A 309 -2.49 -3.53 -14.24
CA MET A 309 -3.46 -4.62 -14.42
C MET A 309 -3.96 -4.68 -15.87
N PRO A 310 -4.34 -5.86 -16.39
CA PRO A 310 -5.03 -5.96 -17.67
C PRO A 310 -6.40 -5.24 -17.62
N GLU A 311 -6.91 -4.81 -18.77
CA GLU A 311 -8.11 -3.95 -18.85
C GLU A 311 -9.36 -4.56 -18.19
N TRP A 312 -9.55 -5.89 -18.30
CA TRP A 312 -10.65 -6.58 -17.62
C TRP A 312 -10.56 -6.47 -16.10
N ALA A 313 -9.35 -6.53 -15.53
CA ALA A 313 -9.12 -6.43 -14.11
C ALA A 313 -9.31 -4.98 -13.63
N LYS A 314 -8.84 -3.99 -14.41
CA LYS A 314 -9.10 -2.56 -14.16
C LYS A 314 -10.60 -2.29 -14.11
N ALA A 315 -11.39 -2.86 -15.01
CA ALA A 315 -12.84 -2.69 -15.02
C ALA A 315 -13.49 -3.16 -13.70
N ILE A 316 -13.09 -4.32 -13.17
CA ILE A 316 -13.61 -4.86 -11.90
C ILE A 316 -13.29 -3.92 -10.72
N THR A 317 -12.12 -3.29 -10.74
CA THR A 317 -11.71 -2.40 -9.63
C THR A 317 -12.61 -1.18 -9.45
N TYR A 318 -13.39 -0.76 -10.45
CA TYR A 318 -14.32 0.37 -10.31
C TYR A 318 -15.48 0.09 -9.34
N ILE A 319 -15.81 -1.19 -9.11
CA ILE A 319 -16.84 -1.62 -8.14
C ILE A 319 -16.22 -1.84 -6.75
N ASN A 320 -14.88 -1.92 -6.66
CA ASN A 320 -14.18 -2.17 -5.41
C ASN A 320 -14.08 -0.88 -4.58
N PRO A 321 -14.75 -0.77 -3.43
CA PRO A 321 -14.69 0.46 -2.62
C PRO A 321 -13.30 0.73 -2.03
N MET A 322 -12.54 -0.33 -1.77
CA MET A 322 -11.20 -0.25 -1.19
C MET A 322 -10.22 0.45 -2.13
N ARG A 323 -10.49 0.48 -3.45
CA ARG A 323 -9.73 1.30 -4.42
C ARG A 323 -9.79 2.77 -4.08
N TYR A 324 -11.00 3.31 -4.00
CA TYR A 324 -11.23 4.73 -3.76
C TYR A 324 -10.74 5.14 -2.37
N PHE A 325 -10.97 4.29 -1.36
CA PHE A 325 -10.47 4.58 -0.02
C PHE A 325 -8.94 4.59 0.04
N ALA A 326 -8.27 3.61 -0.58
CA ALA A 326 -6.82 3.55 -0.64
C ALA A 326 -6.22 4.76 -1.37
N ASP A 327 -6.77 5.13 -2.53
CA ASP A 327 -6.29 6.25 -3.34
C ASP A 327 -6.49 7.60 -2.62
N ALA A 328 -7.64 7.82 -1.98
CA ALA A 328 -7.91 9.02 -1.19
C ALA A 328 -7.02 9.11 0.07
N MET A 329 -6.91 8.02 0.84
CA MET A 329 -6.06 7.94 2.04
C MET A 329 -4.60 8.27 1.67
N ARG A 330 -4.09 7.65 0.60
CA ARG A 330 -2.71 7.88 0.13
C ARG A 330 -2.51 9.31 -0.35
N SER A 331 -3.46 9.86 -1.10
CA SER A 331 -3.36 11.23 -1.63
C SER A 331 -3.40 12.28 -0.52
N ILE A 332 -4.29 12.14 0.46
CA ILE A 332 -4.36 13.08 1.59
C ILE A 332 -3.13 12.91 2.50
N PHE A 333 -2.78 11.69 2.89
CA PHE A 333 -1.70 11.46 3.86
C PHE A 333 -0.32 11.84 3.29
N LEU A 334 0.00 11.42 2.05
CA LEU A 334 1.32 11.60 1.45
C LEU A 334 1.44 12.88 0.60
N LYS A 335 0.43 13.18 -0.22
CA LYS A 335 0.52 14.26 -1.22
C LYS A 335 0.07 15.61 -0.70
N GLY A 336 -0.54 15.67 0.48
CA GLY A 336 -1.09 16.91 1.00
C GLY A 336 -2.44 17.29 0.39
N SER A 337 -3.12 16.36 -0.28
CA SER A 337 -4.37 16.63 -0.98
C SER A 337 -5.48 17.10 -0.04
N THR A 338 -6.32 18.00 -0.56
CA THR A 338 -7.54 18.48 0.07
C THR A 338 -8.73 17.65 -0.39
N LEU A 339 -9.91 17.91 0.20
CA LEU A 339 -11.14 17.21 -0.19
C LEU A 339 -11.53 17.45 -1.65
N ALA A 340 -11.22 18.63 -2.19
CA ALA A 340 -11.49 18.95 -3.59
C ALA A 340 -10.65 18.10 -4.55
N ASP A 341 -9.43 17.75 -4.17
CA ASP A 341 -8.53 16.96 -5.00
C ASP A 341 -8.94 15.49 -5.09
N VAL A 342 -9.57 14.97 -4.02
CA VAL A 342 -10.02 13.57 -3.93
C VAL A 342 -11.53 13.41 -4.17
N TRP A 343 -12.16 14.38 -4.83
CA TRP A 343 -13.63 14.37 -4.99
C TRP A 343 -14.15 13.13 -5.73
N HIS A 344 -13.38 12.61 -6.69
CA HIS A 344 -13.73 11.40 -7.44
C HIS A 344 -13.83 10.18 -6.52
N ASP A 345 -12.90 10.05 -5.57
CA ASP A 345 -12.88 8.96 -4.60
C ASP A 345 -14.05 9.08 -3.61
N VAL A 346 -14.31 10.30 -3.16
CA VAL A 346 -15.48 10.63 -2.31
C VAL A 346 -16.78 10.26 -3.02
N ALA A 347 -16.92 10.62 -4.30
CA ALA A 347 -18.09 10.31 -5.10
C ALA A 347 -18.23 8.80 -5.32
N GLY A 348 -17.13 8.11 -5.64
CA GLY A 348 -17.10 6.64 -5.80
C GLY A 348 -17.57 5.93 -4.54
N LEU A 349 -17.00 6.28 -3.38
CA LEU A 349 -17.41 5.73 -2.08
C LEU A 349 -18.87 6.07 -1.75
N ALA A 350 -19.33 7.29 -2.01
CA ALA A 350 -20.71 7.68 -1.76
C ALA A 350 -21.71 6.89 -2.62
N VAL A 351 -21.43 6.72 -3.92
CA VAL A 351 -22.29 5.96 -4.84
C VAL A 351 -22.33 4.48 -4.47
N ILE A 352 -21.17 3.86 -4.24
CA ILE A 352 -21.10 2.45 -3.83
C ILE A 352 -21.77 2.26 -2.47
N GLY A 353 -21.48 3.15 -1.51
CA GLY A 353 -22.07 3.11 -0.17
C GLY A 353 -23.58 3.21 -0.19
N ALA A 354 -24.15 4.15 -0.97
CA ALA A 354 -25.58 4.27 -1.15
C ALA A 354 -26.17 2.98 -1.73
N GLY A 355 -25.58 2.43 -2.80
CA GLY A 355 -26.04 1.19 -3.43
C GLY A 355 -26.02 -0.01 -2.47
N VAL A 356 -24.92 -0.21 -1.76
CA VAL A 356 -24.75 -1.30 -0.80
C VAL A 356 -25.71 -1.18 0.38
N VAL A 357 -25.85 0.02 0.98
CA VAL A 357 -26.76 0.23 2.11
C VAL A 357 -28.21 0.06 1.68
N THR A 358 -28.61 0.57 0.52
CA THR A 358 -29.95 0.34 -0.02
C THR A 358 -30.22 -1.15 -0.23
N TRP A 359 -29.25 -1.90 -0.75
CA TRP A 359 -29.38 -3.35 -0.91
C TRP A 359 -29.40 -4.09 0.44
N ALA A 360 -28.61 -3.68 1.42
CA ALA A 360 -28.64 -4.25 2.76
C ALA A 360 -30.00 -4.02 3.45
N ILE A 361 -30.59 -2.83 3.30
CA ILE A 361 -31.92 -2.51 3.86
C ILE A 361 -33.02 -3.32 3.15
N SER A 362 -32.97 -3.41 1.82
CA SER A 362 -34.01 -4.12 1.04
C SER A 362 -33.97 -5.63 1.21
N SER A 363 -32.77 -6.21 1.36
CA SER A 363 -32.60 -7.64 1.63
C SER A 363 -32.94 -8.04 3.07
N TYR A 364 -33.02 -7.08 4.00
CA TYR A 364 -33.35 -7.36 5.39
C TYR A 364 -34.85 -7.72 5.56
N ARG A 365 -35.11 -9.00 5.86
CA ARG A 365 -36.45 -9.52 6.15
C ARG A 365 -36.76 -9.38 7.64
N LYS A 366 -37.79 -8.63 7.97
CA LYS A 366 -38.33 -8.52 9.34
C LYS A 366 -39.44 -9.58 9.47
N SER A 367 -39.40 -10.40 10.53
CA SER A 367 -40.45 -11.40 10.76
C SER A 367 -41.81 -10.70 10.87
N GLY A 368 -42.69 -10.93 9.88
CA GLY A 368 -43.95 -10.22 9.67
C GLY A 368 -44.25 -9.92 8.19
N ASP A 369 -43.25 -9.98 7.30
CA ASP A 369 -43.42 -9.79 5.85
C ASP A 369 -43.74 -11.12 5.09
N ALA A 370 -44.50 -12.05 5.71
CA ALA A 370 -44.94 -13.31 5.08
C ALA A 370 -46.46 -13.34 4.87
#